data_AF-A0A9Q4GAY4-F1
#
_entry.id   AF-A0A9Q4GAY4-F1
#
_cell.length_a   1.000
_cell.length_b   1.000
_cell.length_c   1.000
_cell.angle_alpha   90.00
_cell.angle_beta   90.00
_cell.angle_gamma   90.00
#
_symmetry.space_group_name_H-M   'P 1'
#
loop_
_entity.id
_entity.type
_entity.pdbx_description
1 polymer ?
#
loop_
_entity_poly.entity_id
_entity_poly.type
_entity_poly.pdbx_seq_one_letter_code
_entity_poly.pdbx_strand_id
1 'polypeptide(L)'
;MSFYPQPNKYYCGPFALKYALVMLGIFKNENSIAKSAGSTWWAGTDEIGLARAAKKFHCRMNYFRSEDPAIALDLLDRELKKGLPCILSVNNWGHWLTVLGYQKERYIIVDSGLERVIAIMTPKQLLRKWKYVDEEGCPSYDGYSLLPQFKVATKALFTLEKARHVMYKKNENLAKKWDAYFNDLINICRPRTPNSYNIISVNEFLRRHRNPLIKKVAFWHGTPNYKELEKILQNFQFVAEVYDLVIYHEDEKRALIDFTSLLMMYACGKYGMDAIY
;
A
#
# COMPACT_ATOMS: atom_id res chain seq x y z
N MET A 1 -10.11 -3.55 -0.14
CA MET A 1 -9.02 -3.90 -1.07
C MET A 1 -8.10 -2.70 -1.25
N SER A 2 -6.79 -2.92 -1.35
CA SER A 2 -5.81 -1.83 -1.53
C SER A 2 -5.20 -1.76 -2.92
N PHE A 3 -4.56 -2.83 -3.41
CA PHE A 3 -3.86 -2.82 -4.70
C PHE A 3 -4.62 -3.67 -5.74
N TYR A 4 -5.40 -3.00 -6.57
CA TYR A 4 -6.16 -3.59 -7.69
C TYR A 4 -6.48 -2.49 -8.72
N PRO A 5 -6.71 -2.85 -10.00
CA PRO A 5 -6.94 -1.88 -11.07
C PRO A 5 -8.23 -1.11 -10.88
N GLN A 6 -8.30 0.07 -11.50
CA GLN A 6 -9.54 0.85 -11.53
C GLN A 6 -10.62 0.12 -12.35
N PRO A 7 -11.89 0.14 -11.90
CA PRO A 7 -12.98 -0.42 -12.68
C PRO A 7 -13.35 0.47 -13.89
N ASN A 8 -13.14 1.78 -13.75
CA ASN A 8 -13.56 2.79 -14.71
C ASN A 8 -12.40 3.73 -15.09
N LYS A 9 -12.35 4.20 -16.34
CA LYS A 9 -11.27 5.05 -16.86
C LYS A 9 -11.09 6.38 -16.10
N TYR A 10 -12.18 6.94 -15.56
CA TYR A 10 -12.21 8.24 -14.88
C TYR A 10 -11.84 8.19 -13.38
N TYR A 11 -11.49 7.01 -12.86
CA TYR A 11 -11.14 6.82 -11.43
C TYR A 11 -9.64 6.83 -11.14
N CYS A 12 -8.79 7.14 -12.13
CA CYS A 12 -7.34 7.14 -11.97
C CYS A 12 -6.87 8.08 -10.85
N GLY A 13 -7.40 9.29 -10.75
CA GLY A 13 -7.08 10.23 -9.68
C GLY A 13 -7.39 9.67 -8.27
N PRO A 14 -8.66 9.28 -7.98
CA PRO A 14 -9.03 8.67 -6.70
C PRO A 14 -8.20 7.44 -6.34
N PHE A 15 -7.83 6.60 -7.31
CA PHE A 15 -6.95 5.46 -7.07
C PHE A 15 -5.50 5.88 -6.80
N ALA A 16 -4.96 6.88 -7.51
CA ALA A 16 -3.63 7.40 -7.21
C ALA A 16 -3.54 7.94 -5.78
N LEU A 17 -4.56 8.71 -5.35
CA LEU A 17 -4.66 9.17 -3.96
C LEU A 17 -4.83 8.01 -2.98
N LYS A 18 -5.64 6.99 -3.32
CA LYS A 18 -5.79 5.78 -2.50
C LYS A 18 -4.45 5.08 -2.26
N TYR A 19 -3.66 4.85 -3.30
CA TYR A 19 -2.36 4.19 -3.15
C TYR A 19 -1.38 5.03 -2.34
N ALA A 20 -1.40 6.35 -2.50
CA ALA A 20 -0.60 7.26 -1.67
C ALA A 20 -1.02 7.21 -0.19
N LEU A 21 -2.32 7.18 0.10
CA LEU A 21 -2.85 7.04 1.47
C LEU A 21 -2.46 5.71 2.12
N VAL A 22 -2.47 4.61 1.36
CA VAL A 22 -2.02 3.28 1.84
C VAL A 22 -0.59 3.37 2.38
N MET A 23 0.30 4.11 1.71
CA MET A 23 1.68 4.30 2.18
C MET A 23 1.80 5.02 3.52
N LEU A 24 0.78 5.80 3.89
CA LEU A 24 0.68 6.51 5.17
C LEU A 24 -0.14 5.72 6.22
N GLY A 25 -0.47 4.45 5.94
CA GLY A 25 -1.31 3.62 6.80
C GLY A 25 -2.78 4.00 6.79
N ILE A 26 -3.23 4.80 5.82
CA ILE A 26 -4.63 5.21 5.68
C ILE A 26 -5.32 4.35 4.60
N PHE A 27 -6.25 3.52 5.03
CA PHE A 27 -7.04 2.66 4.14
C PHE A 27 -8.44 3.22 3.95
N LYS A 28 -8.71 3.74 2.74
CA LYS A 28 -10.01 4.31 2.38
C LYS A 28 -10.53 3.74 1.07
N ASN A 29 -11.85 3.62 0.99
CA ASN A 29 -12.53 3.17 -0.21
C ASN A 29 -12.49 4.27 -1.29
N GLU A 30 -12.17 3.88 -2.51
CA GLU A 30 -12.10 4.69 -3.71
C GLU A 30 -13.38 5.48 -3.97
N ASN A 31 -14.58 4.93 -3.70
CA ASN A 31 -15.84 5.65 -3.87
C ASN A 31 -15.94 6.83 -2.91
N SER A 32 -15.42 6.66 -1.68
CA SER A 32 -15.38 7.76 -0.70
C SER A 32 -14.39 8.85 -1.11
N ILE A 33 -13.28 8.45 -1.74
CA ILE A 33 -12.26 9.37 -2.27
C ILE A 33 -12.84 10.10 -3.49
N ALA A 34 -13.39 9.37 -4.47
CA ALA A 34 -14.00 9.91 -5.69
C ALA A 34 -15.15 10.88 -5.38
N LYS A 35 -16.05 10.54 -4.44
CA LYS A 35 -17.10 11.45 -3.97
C LYS A 35 -16.53 12.73 -3.37
N SER A 36 -15.43 12.64 -2.62
CA SER A 36 -14.79 13.81 -2.02
C SER A 36 -14.00 14.63 -3.03
N ALA A 37 -13.47 13.97 -4.07
CA ALA A 37 -12.76 14.61 -5.16
C ALA A 37 -13.72 15.27 -6.16
N GLY A 38 -14.99 14.84 -6.22
CA GLY A 38 -15.95 15.31 -7.20
C GLY A 38 -15.75 14.68 -8.57
N SER A 39 -15.20 13.47 -8.61
CA SER A 39 -14.88 12.76 -9.86
C SER A 39 -16.14 12.45 -10.67
N THR A 40 -16.14 12.83 -11.95
CA THR A 40 -17.26 12.56 -12.87
C THR A 40 -16.81 11.72 -14.06
N TRP A 41 -17.76 11.07 -14.75
CA TRP A 41 -17.42 10.21 -15.88
C TRP A 41 -16.91 10.99 -17.10
N TRP A 42 -17.32 12.26 -17.25
CA TRP A 42 -16.96 13.11 -18.40
C TRP A 42 -15.69 13.94 -18.18
N ALA A 43 -15.41 14.40 -16.95
CA ALA A 43 -14.26 15.26 -16.66
C ALA A 43 -13.12 14.54 -15.92
N GLY A 44 -13.36 13.34 -15.40
CA GLY A 44 -12.37 12.66 -14.57
C GLY A 44 -12.20 13.35 -13.23
N THR A 45 -10.95 13.53 -12.81
CA THR A 45 -10.60 14.21 -11.55
C THR A 45 -9.40 15.13 -11.80
N ASP A 46 -9.58 16.40 -11.48
CA ASP A 46 -8.54 17.43 -11.52
C ASP A 46 -7.73 17.46 -10.20
N GLU A 47 -6.66 18.24 -10.21
CA GLU A 47 -5.77 18.45 -9.07
C GLU A 47 -6.49 19.14 -7.89
N ILE A 48 -7.45 20.04 -8.17
CA ILE A 48 -8.22 20.75 -7.15
C ILE A 48 -9.12 19.76 -6.39
N GLY A 49 -9.82 18.90 -7.12
CA GLY A 49 -10.61 17.82 -6.58
C GLY A 49 -9.78 16.84 -5.76
N LEU A 50 -8.62 16.42 -6.27
CA LEU A 50 -7.70 15.56 -5.53
C LEU A 50 -7.19 16.21 -4.23
N ALA A 51 -6.80 17.49 -4.28
CA ALA A 51 -6.35 18.23 -3.10
C ALA A 51 -7.46 18.34 -2.04
N ARG A 52 -8.71 18.61 -2.48
CA ARG A 52 -9.89 18.60 -1.60
C ARG A 52 -10.11 17.24 -0.94
N ALA A 53 -10.00 16.16 -1.71
CA ALA A 53 -10.12 14.80 -1.19
C ALA A 53 -9.00 14.47 -0.18
N ALA A 54 -7.75 14.84 -0.48
CA ALA A 54 -6.61 14.64 0.42
C ALA A 54 -6.83 15.35 1.77
N LYS A 55 -7.36 16.59 1.74
CA LYS A 55 -7.64 17.38 2.95
C LYS A 55 -8.63 16.69 3.90
N LYS A 56 -9.62 15.96 3.35
CA LYS A 56 -10.59 15.17 4.14
C LYS A 56 -9.92 14.06 4.95
N PHE A 57 -8.76 13.58 4.50
CA PHE A 57 -7.96 12.57 5.20
C PHE A 57 -6.76 13.20 5.93
N HIS A 58 -6.86 14.49 6.28
CA HIS A 58 -5.82 15.24 6.98
C HIS A 58 -4.47 15.20 6.26
N CYS A 59 -4.49 15.19 4.92
CA CYS A 59 -3.31 15.27 4.08
C CYS A 59 -3.37 16.52 3.21
N ARG A 60 -2.20 17.08 2.89
CA ARG A 60 -2.04 18.20 1.96
C ARG A 60 -1.27 17.72 0.74
N MET A 61 -1.74 18.06 -0.46
CA MET A 61 -0.96 17.90 -1.68
C MET A 61 -0.06 19.12 -1.85
N ASN A 62 1.25 18.91 -1.90
CA ASN A 62 2.22 19.97 -2.16
C ASN A 62 2.73 19.82 -3.59
N TYR A 63 2.40 20.80 -4.42
CA TYR A 63 2.72 20.83 -5.84
C TYR A 63 4.20 21.15 -6.08
N PHE A 64 4.78 20.49 -7.07
CA PHE A 64 6.09 20.80 -7.61
C PHE A 64 6.06 20.60 -9.14
N ARG A 65 6.83 21.43 -9.84
CA ARG A 65 6.96 21.42 -11.30
C ARG A 65 8.37 21.77 -11.71
N SER A 66 8.80 21.23 -12.84
CA SER A 66 9.98 21.66 -13.57
C SER A 66 9.77 21.43 -15.06
N GLU A 67 10.41 22.24 -15.89
CA GLU A 67 10.47 22.07 -17.35
C GLU A 67 11.73 21.28 -17.74
N ASP A 68 12.77 21.33 -16.89
CA ASP A 68 13.97 20.50 -17.00
C ASP A 68 13.70 19.11 -16.40
N PRO A 69 13.91 18.02 -17.17
CA PRO A 69 13.69 16.65 -16.71
C PRO A 69 14.62 16.21 -15.58
N ALA A 70 15.86 16.68 -15.53
CA ALA A 70 16.81 16.35 -14.48
C ALA A 70 16.41 17.02 -13.16
N ILE A 71 16.00 18.29 -13.22
CA ILE A 71 15.49 19.01 -12.04
C ILE A 71 14.18 18.38 -11.56
N ALA A 72 13.29 17.96 -12.47
CA ALA A 72 12.05 17.28 -12.11
C ALA A 72 12.30 15.98 -11.31
N LEU A 73 13.29 15.19 -11.73
CA LEU A 73 13.68 13.98 -11.01
C LEU A 73 14.30 14.28 -9.64
N ASP A 74 15.15 15.31 -9.52
CA ASP A 74 15.71 15.70 -8.20
C ASP A 74 14.61 16.12 -7.22
N LEU A 75 13.62 16.91 -7.68
CA LEU A 75 12.47 17.30 -6.88
C LEU A 75 11.66 16.08 -6.41
N LEU A 76 11.36 15.15 -7.33
CA LEU A 76 10.66 13.91 -7.00
C LEU A 76 11.46 13.08 -5.99
N ASP A 77 12.74 12.86 -6.23
CA ASP A 77 13.62 12.08 -5.36
C ASP A 77 13.73 12.67 -3.97
N ARG A 78 13.78 14.01 -3.86
CA ARG A 78 13.81 14.73 -2.59
C ARG A 78 12.55 14.48 -1.77
N GLU A 79 11.38 14.47 -2.39
CA GLU A 79 10.12 14.15 -1.70
C GLU A 79 10.05 12.68 -1.31
N LEU A 80 10.47 11.76 -2.19
CA LEU A 80 10.50 10.32 -1.90
C LEU A 80 11.48 9.99 -0.75
N LYS A 81 12.63 10.66 -0.67
CA LYS A 81 13.61 10.51 0.43
C LYS A 81 13.04 10.91 1.79
N LYS A 82 12.04 11.81 1.84
CA LYS A 82 11.30 12.15 3.07
C LYS A 82 10.27 11.08 3.44
N GLY A 83 10.15 10.02 2.65
CA GLY A 83 9.13 8.98 2.79
C GLY A 83 7.73 9.54 2.54
N LEU A 84 7.59 10.41 1.53
CA LEU A 84 6.31 10.95 1.08
C LEU A 84 5.97 10.33 -0.28
N PRO A 85 4.81 9.67 -0.43
CA PRO A 85 4.36 9.22 -1.74
C PRO A 85 4.02 10.43 -2.60
N CYS A 86 4.33 10.34 -3.89
CA CYS A 86 4.07 11.41 -4.85
C CYS A 86 3.04 10.95 -5.89
N ILE A 87 2.12 11.82 -6.26
CA ILE A 87 1.14 11.61 -7.32
C ILE A 87 1.59 12.43 -8.53
N LEU A 88 1.68 11.79 -9.69
CA LEU A 88 2.13 12.43 -10.92
C LEU A 88 0.99 12.49 -11.93
N SER A 89 0.87 13.62 -12.59
CA SER A 89 0.08 13.77 -13.81
C SER A 89 0.88 13.20 -14.98
N VAL A 90 0.33 12.24 -15.72
CA VAL A 90 1.04 11.53 -16.79
C VAL A 90 0.20 11.43 -18.05
N ASN A 91 0.84 11.05 -19.17
CA ASN A 91 0.23 10.94 -20.49
C ASN A 91 -0.50 12.24 -20.89
N ASN A 92 0.22 13.37 -20.86
CA ASN A 92 -0.31 14.70 -21.14
C ASN A 92 -1.56 15.06 -20.31
N TRP A 93 -1.47 14.96 -18.98
CA TRP A 93 -2.60 15.20 -18.06
C TRP A 93 -3.83 14.30 -18.24
N GLY A 94 -3.72 13.24 -19.05
CA GLY A 94 -4.80 12.29 -19.27
C GLY A 94 -4.90 11.19 -18.21
N HIS A 95 -3.93 11.06 -17.31
CA HIS A 95 -3.88 9.97 -16.33
C HIS A 95 -3.11 10.34 -15.06
N TRP A 96 -3.41 9.64 -13.97
CA TRP A 96 -2.74 9.80 -12.67
C TRP A 96 -2.08 8.50 -12.25
N LEU A 97 -0.86 8.59 -11.72
CA LEU A 97 -0.18 7.47 -11.05
C LEU A 97 0.49 7.91 -9.75
N THR A 98 0.86 6.94 -8.93
CA THR A 98 1.54 7.19 -7.65
C THR A 98 2.95 6.61 -7.67
N VAL A 99 3.94 7.39 -7.27
CA VAL A 99 5.31 6.95 -7.03
C VAL A 99 5.49 6.73 -5.53
N LEU A 100 5.87 5.50 -5.15
CA LEU A 100 6.02 5.10 -3.75
C LEU A 100 7.44 5.26 -3.22
N GLY A 101 8.44 5.18 -4.11
CA GLY A 101 9.84 5.21 -3.71
C GLY A 101 10.80 5.08 -4.89
N TYR A 102 12.07 5.36 -4.61
CA TYR A 102 13.18 5.27 -5.56
C TYR A 102 14.35 4.53 -4.93
N GLN A 103 14.86 3.49 -5.59
CA GLN A 103 15.97 2.68 -5.10
C GLN A 103 16.71 2.05 -6.29
N LYS A 104 18.05 1.96 -6.23
CA LYS A 104 18.89 1.32 -7.28
C LYS A 104 18.50 1.77 -8.69
N GLU A 105 18.38 3.10 -8.87
CA GLU A 105 18.03 3.75 -10.15
C GLU A 105 16.67 3.34 -10.73
N ARG A 106 15.72 2.96 -9.88
CA ARG A 106 14.38 2.56 -10.31
C ARG A 106 13.32 3.13 -9.39
N TYR A 107 12.23 3.58 -10.01
CA TYR A 107 11.02 4.03 -9.34
C TYR A 107 10.06 2.87 -9.17
N ILE A 108 9.46 2.78 -7.98
CA ILE A 108 8.34 1.91 -7.69
C ILE A 108 7.09 2.76 -7.87
N ILE A 109 6.25 2.39 -8.84
CA ILE A 109 5.03 3.12 -9.16
C ILE A 109 3.82 2.22 -8.98
N VAL A 110 2.67 2.84 -8.69
CA VAL A 110 1.36 2.22 -8.69
C VAL A 110 0.48 2.97 -9.67
N ASP A 111 0.00 2.24 -10.67
CA ASP A 111 -0.79 2.74 -11.78
C ASP A 111 -2.04 1.88 -11.91
N SER A 112 -3.19 2.47 -11.60
CA SER A 112 -4.48 1.78 -11.63
C SER A 112 -4.94 1.38 -13.03
N GLY A 113 -4.30 1.90 -14.08
CA GLY A 113 -4.56 1.52 -15.47
C GLY A 113 -3.87 0.21 -15.89
N LEU A 114 -3.00 -0.35 -15.06
CA LEU A 114 -2.33 -1.62 -15.31
C LEU A 114 -3.12 -2.78 -14.68
N GLU A 115 -3.15 -3.93 -15.35
CA GLU A 115 -3.70 -5.18 -14.77
C GLU A 115 -3.01 -5.50 -13.43
N ARG A 116 -1.68 -5.37 -13.41
CA ARG A 116 -0.88 -5.39 -12.18
C ARG A 116 -0.50 -3.96 -11.83
N VAL A 117 -1.17 -3.44 -10.82
CA VAL A 117 -1.07 -2.00 -10.51
C VAL A 117 0.31 -1.57 -10.06
N ILE A 118 1.10 -2.44 -9.43
CA ILE A 118 2.49 -2.11 -9.06
C ILE A 118 3.41 -2.40 -10.24
N ALA A 119 4.25 -1.44 -10.60
CA ALA A 119 5.28 -1.58 -11.60
C ALA A 119 6.60 -0.92 -11.18
N ILE A 120 7.67 -1.26 -11.89
CA ILE A 120 9.01 -0.73 -11.66
C ILE A 120 9.47 -0.07 -12.96
N MET A 121 9.87 1.19 -12.87
CA MET A 121 10.28 1.99 -14.02
C MET A 121 11.69 2.55 -13.84
N THR A 122 12.42 2.65 -14.95
CA THR A 122 13.65 3.46 -15.02
C THR A 122 13.29 4.95 -15.11
N PRO A 123 14.21 5.87 -14.79
CA PRO A 123 13.98 7.32 -14.93
C PRO A 123 13.52 7.70 -16.34
N LYS A 124 14.15 7.12 -17.37
CA LYS A 124 13.79 7.36 -18.78
C LYS A 124 12.36 6.92 -19.11
N GLN A 125 11.91 5.77 -18.58
CA GLN A 125 10.53 5.31 -18.76
C GLN A 125 9.52 6.20 -18.04
N LEU A 126 9.85 6.65 -16.82
CA LEU A 126 9.00 7.55 -16.04
C LEU A 126 8.88 8.90 -16.73
N LEU A 127 9.99 9.54 -17.09
CA LEU A 127 10.02 10.84 -17.78
C LEU A 127 9.19 10.82 -19.07
N ARG A 128 9.27 9.75 -19.85
CA ARG A 128 8.48 9.62 -21.09
C ARG A 128 6.97 9.63 -20.82
N LYS A 129 6.52 9.06 -19.70
CA LYS A 129 5.11 9.09 -19.29
C LYS A 129 4.73 10.43 -18.63
N TRP A 130 5.63 10.98 -17.84
CA TRP A 130 5.40 12.16 -17.01
C TRP A 130 5.39 13.47 -17.80
N LYS A 131 6.10 13.50 -18.93
CA LYS A 131 6.16 14.67 -19.80
C LYS A 131 4.75 15.09 -20.26
N TYR A 132 4.37 16.31 -19.93
CA TYR A 132 3.37 17.09 -20.62
C TYR A 132 4.06 18.00 -21.63
N VAL A 133 3.40 18.29 -22.76
CA VAL A 133 3.84 19.26 -23.75
C VAL A 133 2.67 20.18 -24.01
N ASP A 134 2.86 21.48 -23.77
CA ASP A 134 1.84 22.49 -24.06
C ASP A 134 1.77 22.83 -25.56
N GLU A 135 0.89 23.76 -25.92
CA GLU A 135 0.69 24.19 -27.30
C GLU A 135 1.94 24.86 -27.91
N GLU A 136 2.81 25.44 -27.07
CA GLU A 136 4.05 26.10 -27.46
C GLU A 136 5.22 25.10 -27.60
N GLY A 137 4.99 23.83 -27.26
CA GLY A 137 6.00 22.77 -27.33
C GLY A 137 6.90 22.70 -26.09
N CYS A 138 6.60 23.47 -25.05
CA CYS A 138 7.38 23.51 -23.82
C CYS A 138 7.03 22.30 -22.92
N PRO A 139 8.03 21.50 -22.51
CA PRO A 139 7.77 20.35 -21.65
C PRO A 139 7.52 20.77 -20.20
N SER A 140 6.59 20.09 -19.53
CA SER A 140 6.40 20.24 -18.08
C SER A 140 6.28 18.87 -17.40
N TYR A 141 6.77 18.80 -16.16
CA TYR A 141 6.75 17.63 -15.29
C TYR A 141 6.07 17.98 -13.96
N ASP A 142 4.76 17.74 -13.90
CA ASP A 142 3.90 18.14 -12.79
C ASP A 142 3.69 17.02 -11.77
N GLY A 143 3.95 17.30 -10.50
CA GLY A 143 3.83 16.32 -9.43
C GLY A 143 3.32 16.90 -8.11
N TYR A 144 2.81 16.03 -7.26
CA TYR A 144 2.21 16.38 -5.98
C TYR A 144 2.70 15.42 -4.90
N SER A 145 3.45 15.92 -3.93
CA SER A 145 3.79 15.14 -2.74
C SER A 145 2.61 15.14 -1.76
N LEU A 146 2.30 13.98 -1.18
CA LEU A 146 1.21 13.85 -0.20
C LEU A 146 1.77 13.98 1.22
N LEU A 147 1.51 15.11 1.87
CA LEU A 147 1.99 15.42 3.21
C LEU A 147 0.90 15.16 4.26
N PRO A 148 1.09 14.24 5.20
CA PRO A 148 0.20 14.07 6.33
C PRO A 148 0.31 15.27 7.28
N GLN A 149 -0.82 15.80 7.74
CA GLN A 149 -0.92 16.88 8.73
C GLN A 149 -1.10 16.35 10.16
N PHE A 150 -0.74 15.09 10.38
CA PHE A 150 -0.82 14.37 11.65
C PHE A 150 0.45 13.55 11.84
N LYS A 151 0.70 13.11 13.07
CA LYS A 151 1.81 12.19 13.36
C LYS A 151 1.47 10.82 12.80
N VAL A 152 2.13 10.44 11.70
CA VAL A 152 1.97 9.12 11.10
C VAL A 152 2.51 8.05 12.04
N ALA A 153 1.65 7.11 12.44
CA ALA A 153 2.04 6.03 13.33
C ALA A 153 2.98 5.03 12.63
N THR A 154 2.74 4.72 11.36
CA THR A 154 3.59 3.87 10.51
C THR A 154 3.56 4.33 9.06
N LYS A 155 4.73 4.26 8.40
CA LYS A 155 4.86 4.47 6.96
C LYS A 155 5.26 3.16 6.30
N ALA A 156 4.63 2.83 5.18
CA ALA A 156 5.02 1.67 4.40
C ALA A 156 6.40 1.89 3.76
N LEU A 157 7.29 0.92 3.95
CA LEU A 157 8.63 0.88 3.35
C LEU A 157 8.65 -0.14 2.21
N PHE A 158 8.34 0.34 1.00
CA PHE A 158 8.41 -0.45 -0.22
C PHE A 158 9.83 -0.41 -0.80
N THR A 159 10.57 -1.50 -0.63
CA THR A 159 11.81 -1.75 -1.36
C THR A 159 11.49 -2.36 -2.73
N LEU A 160 12.47 -2.37 -3.65
CA LEU A 160 12.29 -3.05 -4.95
C LEU A 160 11.96 -4.53 -4.80
N GLU A 161 12.53 -5.19 -3.79
CA GLU A 161 12.25 -6.59 -3.50
C GLU A 161 10.81 -6.79 -3.04
N LYS A 162 10.34 -5.96 -2.10
CA LYS A 162 8.93 -5.99 -1.64
C LYS A 162 7.97 -5.69 -2.79
N ALA A 163 8.27 -4.70 -3.62
CA ALA A 163 7.47 -4.40 -4.81
C ALA A 163 7.37 -5.62 -5.75
N ARG A 164 8.51 -6.23 -6.12
CA ARG A 164 8.55 -7.43 -6.96
C ARG A 164 7.80 -8.60 -6.34
N HIS A 165 7.90 -8.78 -5.02
CA HIS A 165 7.16 -9.81 -4.31
C HIS A 165 5.66 -9.67 -4.55
N VAL A 166 5.11 -8.46 -4.38
CA VAL A 166 3.67 -8.20 -4.59
C VAL A 166 3.26 -8.33 -6.06
N MET A 167 4.15 -8.04 -7.00
CA MET A 167 3.88 -8.14 -8.45
C MET A 167 3.74 -9.58 -8.97
N TYR A 168 4.16 -10.60 -8.23
CA TYR A 168 4.03 -11.99 -8.68
C TYR A 168 2.58 -12.45 -8.69
N LYS A 169 2.16 -13.17 -9.74
CA LYS A 169 0.78 -13.69 -9.89
C LYS A 169 0.33 -14.52 -8.67
N LYS A 170 1.23 -15.34 -8.11
CA LYS A 170 0.96 -16.13 -6.88
C LYS A 170 0.61 -15.28 -5.64
N ASN A 171 0.89 -13.98 -5.68
CA ASN A 171 0.68 -13.02 -4.60
C ASN A 171 -0.43 -11.99 -4.92
N GLU A 172 -1.21 -12.20 -5.97
CA GLU A 172 -2.31 -11.29 -6.34
C GLU A 172 -3.33 -11.12 -5.21
N ASN A 173 -3.65 -12.19 -4.49
CA ASN A 173 -4.54 -12.14 -3.33
C ASN A 173 -3.98 -11.29 -2.18
N LEU A 174 -2.66 -11.29 -1.98
CA LEU A 174 -2.00 -10.42 -0.99
C LEU A 174 -2.16 -8.95 -1.39
N ALA A 175 -1.94 -8.61 -2.66
CA ALA A 175 -2.10 -7.26 -3.18
C ALA A 175 -3.54 -6.75 -2.98
N LYS A 176 -4.54 -7.58 -3.34
CA LYS A 176 -5.96 -7.23 -3.20
C LYS A 176 -6.38 -7.08 -1.74
N LYS A 177 -6.04 -8.05 -0.87
CA LYS A 177 -6.47 -8.10 0.54
C LYS A 177 -5.53 -7.37 1.51
N TRP A 178 -4.64 -6.54 1.00
CA TRP A 178 -3.62 -5.85 1.79
C TRP A 178 -4.18 -5.08 2.99
N ASP A 179 -5.32 -4.41 2.83
CA ASP A 179 -6.00 -3.68 3.90
C ASP A 179 -6.53 -4.60 4.99
N ALA A 180 -7.04 -5.78 4.63
CA ALA A 180 -7.48 -6.76 5.62
C ALA A 180 -6.30 -7.23 6.48
N TYR A 181 -5.19 -7.62 5.85
CA TYR A 181 -3.98 -8.00 6.57
C TYR A 181 -3.46 -6.87 7.47
N PHE A 182 -3.42 -5.64 6.98
CA PHE A 182 -2.95 -4.50 7.78
C PHE A 182 -3.88 -4.20 8.97
N ASN A 183 -5.20 -4.18 8.74
CA ASN A 183 -6.18 -3.88 9.78
C ASN A 183 -6.18 -4.95 10.89
N ASP A 184 -5.99 -6.22 10.53
CA ASP A 184 -5.81 -7.28 11.52
C ASP A 184 -4.51 -7.08 12.30
N LEU A 185 -3.40 -6.77 11.60
CA LEU A 185 -2.10 -6.57 12.23
C LEU A 185 -2.07 -5.37 13.18
N ILE A 186 -2.74 -4.26 12.89
CA ILE A 186 -2.71 -3.08 13.76
C ILE A 186 -3.46 -3.32 15.08
N ASN A 187 -4.30 -4.35 15.15
CA ASN A 187 -4.96 -4.80 16.38
C ASN A 187 -4.08 -5.75 17.22
N ILE A 188 -3.07 -6.38 16.59
CA ILE A 188 -2.17 -7.36 17.21
C ILE A 188 -0.81 -6.75 17.54
N CYS A 189 -0.32 -5.91 16.64
CA CYS A 189 1.02 -5.33 16.63
C CYS A 189 0.93 -3.82 16.82
N ARG A 190 2.06 -3.20 17.16
CA ARG A 190 2.20 -1.76 17.25
C ARG A 190 3.36 -1.31 16.33
N PRO A 191 3.30 -0.12 15.74
CA PRO A 191 4.45 0.42 15.00
C PRO A 191 5.67 0.55 15.90
N ARG A 192 6.86 0.23 15.34
CA ARG A 192 8.12 0.51 16.02
C ARG A 192 8.33 2.02 16.13
N THR A 193 8.70 2.48 17.32
CA THR A 193 9.10 3.86 17.59
C THR A 193 10.51 3.88 18.18
N PRO A 194 11.22 5.03 18.19
CA PRO A 194 12.53 5.14 18.82
C PRO A 194 12.54 4.73 20.31
N ASN A 195 11.40 4.84 21.00
CA ASN A 195 11.24 4.49 22.41
C ASN A 195 10.73 3.05 22.61
N SER A 196 10.60 2.26 21.54
CA SER A 196 10.14 0.88 21.65
C SER A 196 11.24 -0.02 22.21
N TYR A 197 11.04 -0.53 23.42
CA TYR A 197 11.90 -1.52 24.08
C TYR A 197 11.14 -2.83 24.32
N ASN A 198 11.87 -3.92 24.57
CA ASN A 198 11.30 -5.26 24.81
C ASN A 198 10.31 -5.70 23.72
N ILE A 199 10.71 -5.53 22.47
CA ILE A 199 9.91 -5.88 21.28
C ILE A 199 10.48 -7.10 20.57
N ILE A 200 9.61 -7.82 19.88
CA ILE A 200 9.96 -8.88 18.93
C ILE A 200 9.38 -8.53 17.56
N SER A 201 10.13 -8.83 16.49
CA SER A 201 9.61 -8.69 15.14
C SER A 201 8.57 -9.77 14.87
N VAL A 202 7.62 -9.50 13.98
CA VAL A 202 6.64 -10.52 13.53
C VAL A 202 7.35 -11.71 12.90
N ASN A 203 8.46 -11.51 12.17
CA ASN A 203 9.28 -12.59 11.65
C ASN A 203 9.82 -13.50 12.77
N GLU A 204 10.40 -12.91 13.83
CA GLU A 204 10.94 -13.69 14.95
C GLU A 204 9.82 -14.39 15.74
N PHE A 205 8.70 -13.71 15.96
CA PHE A 205 7.51 -14.31 16.58
C PHE A 205 7.03 -15.54 15.79
N LEU A 206 6.87 -15.40 14.47
CA LEU A 206 6.43 -16.50 13.62
C LEU A 206 7.49 -17.60 13.51
N ARG A 207 8.79 -17.29 13.56
CA ARG A 207 9.85 -18.30 13.63
C ARG A 207 9.66 -19.23 14.83
N ARG A 208 9.23 -18.69 15.97
CA ARG A 208 8.98 -19.45 17.22
C ARG A 208 7.66 -20.22 17.19
N HIS A 209 6.60 -19.58 16.69
CA HIS A 209 5.22 -20.04 16.95
C HIS A 209 4.45 -20.57 15.72
N ARG A 210 4.98 -20.41 14.51
CA ARG A 210 4.32 -20.84 13.25
C ARG A 210 3.89 -22.30 13.24
N ASN A 211 4.79 -23.21 13.61
CA ASN A 211 4.49 -24.64 13.59
C ASN A 211 3.35 -25.00 14.57
N PRO A 212 3.38 -24.57 15.85
CA PRO A 212 2.24 -24.72 16.76
C PRO A 212 0.93 -24.14 16.22
N LEU A 213 0.95 -22.90 15.69
CA LEU A 213 -0.23 -22.22 15.15
C LEU A 213 -0.91 -23.05 14.06
N ILE A 214 -0.13 -23.46 13.06
CA ILE A 214 -0.64 -24.22 11.91
C ILE A 214 -1.16 -25.59 12.36
N LYS A 215 -0.38 -26.31 13.18
CA LYS A 215 -0.77 -27.65 13.65
C LYS A 215 -2.08 -27.60 14.45
N LYS A 216 -2.27 -26.61 15.32
CA LYS A 216 -3.48 -26.49 16.14
C LYS A 216 -4.70 -26.19 15.29
N VAL A 217 -4.61 -25.25 14.36
CA VAL A 217 -5.75 -24.91 13.48
C VAL A 217 -6.10 -26.07 12.56
N ALA A 218 -5.10 -26.69 11.94
CA ALA A 218 -5.31 -27.86 11.08
C ALA A 218 -5.90 -29.04 11.85
N PHE A 219 -5.46 -29.27 13.10
CA PHE A 219 -6.02 -30.31 13.96
C PHE A 219 -7.48 -30.06 14.34
N TRP A 220 -7.81 -28.86 14.81
CA TRP A 220 -9.15 -28.56 15.32
C TRP A 220 -10.19 -28.42 14.21
N HIS A 221 -9.83 -27.85 13.06
CA HIS A 221 -10.76 -27.74 11.93
C HIS A 221 -10.77 -28.99 11.05
N GLY A 222 -9.63 -29.68 10.89
CA GLY A 222 -9.52 -30.93 10.13
C GLY A 222 -9.40 -30.80 8.60
N THR A 223 -9.80 -29.66 8.03
CA THR A 223 -9.82 -29.43 6.56
C THR A 223 -8.65 -28.61 5.99
N PRO A 224 -8.21 -27.48 6.59
CA PRO A 224 -7.22 -26.61 5.96
C PRO A 224 -5.86 -27.30 5.84
N ASN A 225 -5.21 -27.14 4.69
CA ASN A 225 -3.87 -27.70 4.49
C ASN A 225 -2.78 -26.81 5.12
N TYR A 226 -1.68 -27.45 5.53
CA TYR A 226 -0.54 -26.77 6.18
C TYR A 226 0.07 -25.64 5.34
N LYS A 227 0.22 -25.86 4.03
CA LYS A 227 0.86 -24.90 3.10
C LYS A 227 0.04 -23.61 2.94
N GLU A 228 -1.27 -23.72 3.02
CA GLU A 228 -2.19 -22.60 2.93
C GLU A 228 -2.17 -21.73 4.18
N LEU A 229 -2.24 -22.33 5.36
CA LEU A 229 -2.11 -21.61 6.63
C LEU A 229 -0.73 -20.94 6.74
N GLU A 230 0.32 -21.65 6.33
CA GLU A 230 1.67 -21.10 6.18
C GLU A 230 1.69 -19.88 5.28
N LYS A 231 1.02 -19.94 4.12
CA LYS A 231 0.97 -18.82 3.17
C LYS A 231 0.27 -17.59 3.77
N ILE A 232 -0.75 -17.78 4.60
CA ILE A 232 -1.44 -16.69 5.29
C ILE A 232 -0.53 -16.03 6.32
N LEU A 233 0.18 -16.81 7.13
CA LEU A 233 1.15 -16.28 8.09
C LEU A 233 2.30 -15.56 7.39
N GLN A 234 2.78 -16.06 6.25
CA GLN A 234 3.79 -15.37 5.44
C GLN A 234 3.28 -14.04 4.89
N ASN A 235 2.01 -13.96 4.49
CA ASN A 235 1.40 -12.72 4.05
C ASN A 235 1.29 -11.70 5.21
N PHE A 236 0.89 -12.15 6.41
CA PHE A 236 0.92 -11.32 7.62
C PHE A 236 2.33 -10.81 7.93
N GLN A 237 3.32 -11.70 7.92
CA GLN A 237 4.73 -11.35 8.10
C GLN A 237 5.16 -10.26 7.13
N PHE A 238 4.85 -10.44 5.84
CA PHE A 238 5.25 -9.52 4.79
C PHE A 238 4.65 -8.12 4.99
N VAL A 239 3.36 -8.02 5.30
CA VAL A 239 2.71 -6.73 5.57
C VAL A 239 3.29 -6.09 6.83
N ALA A 240 3.49 -6.86 7.91
CA ALA A 240 4.11 -6.34 9.12
C ALA A 240 5.51 -5.76 8.87
N GLU A 241 6.34 -6.44 8.06
CA GLU A 241 7.66 -5.95 7.67
C GLU A 241 7.60 -4.70 6.77
N VAL A 242 6.57 -4.55 5.94
CA VAL A 242 6.39 -3.33 5.14
C VAL A 242 6.10 -2.13 6.03
N TYR A 243 5.33 -2.29 7.10
CA TYR A 243 4.94 -1.20 8.00
C TYR A 243 5.76 -1.13 9.29
N ASP A 244 6.86 -1.90 9.40
CA ASP A 244 7.69 -2.03 10.60
C ASP A 244 6.86 -2.23 11.89
N LEU A 245 5.90 -3.14 11.81
CA LEU A 245 5.05 -3.52 12.93
C LEU A 245 5.77 -4.57 13.79
N VAL A 246 5.67 -4.39 15.10
CA VAL A 246 6.33 -5.21 16.11
C VAL A 246 5.34 -5.64 17.19
N ILE A 247 5.66 -6.74 17.86
CA ILE A 247 4.90 -7.24 19.01
C ILE A 247 5.71 -6.91 20.26
N TYR A 248 5.07 -6.32 21.27
CA TYR A 248 5.72 -6.09 22.57
C TYR A 248 5.71 -7.40 23.35
N HIS A 249 6.76 -7.68 24.12
CA HIS A 249 6.86 -8.94 24.86
C HIS A 249 5.68 -9.18 25.81
N GLU A 250 5.12 -8.12 26.39
CA GLU A 250 3.90 -8.17 27.21
C GLU A 250 2.68 -8.71 26.45
N ASP A 251 2.62 -8.46 25.14
CA ASP A 251 1.53 -8.83 24.25
C ASP A 251 1.77 -10.18 23.54
N GLU A 252 2.90 -10.86 23.74
CA GLU A 252 3.27 -12.07 22.99
C GLU A 252 2.21 -13.18 23.09
N LYS A 253 1.68 -13.41 24.30
CA LYS A 253 0.61 -14.40 24.52
C LYS A 253 -0.69 -14.00 23.82
N ARG A 254 -1.04 -12.71 23.88
CA ARG A 254 -2.21 -12.16 23.21
C ARG A 254 -2.08 -12.30 21.69
N ALA A 255 -0.93 -11.97 21.13
CA ALA A 255 -0.66 -12.13 19.70
C ALA A 255 -0.81 -13.59 19.26
N LEU A 256 -0.38 -14.56 20.07
CA LEU A 256 -0.58 -15.98 19.77
C LEU A 256 -2.07 -16.34 19.67
N ILE A 257 -2.89 -15.84 20.60
CA ILE A 257 -4.34 -16.03 20.59
C ILE A 257 -4.93 -15.39 19.33
N ASP A 258 -4.59 -14.14 19.05
CA ASP A 258 -5.16 -13.39 17.93
C ASP A 258 -4.80 -14.02 16.57
N PHE A 259 -3.54 -14.42 16.35
CA PHE A 259 -3.15 -15.14 15.14
C PHE A 259 -3.84 -16.50 15.00
N THR A 260 -4.03 -17.24 16.11
CA THR A 260 -4.76 -18.52 16.09
C THR A 260 -6.21 -18.30 15.71
N SER A 261 -6.86 -17.30 16.32
CA SER A 261 -8.25 -16.92 16.04
C SER A 261 -8.44 -16.51 14.58
N LEU A 262 -7.52 -15.70 14.02
CA LEU A 262 -7.59 -15.30 12.62
C LEU A 262 -7.46 -16.48 11.66
N LEU A 263 -6.52 -17.40 11.92
CA LEU A 263 -6.36 -18.60 11.10
C LEU A 263 -7.57 -19.53 11.21
N MET A 264 -8.17 -19.66 12.40
CA MET A 264 -9.39 -20.43 12.60
C MET A 264 -10.58 -19.79 11.86
N MET A 265 -10.80 -18.49 12.04
CA MET A 265 -11.86 -17.74 11.34
C MET A 265 -11.71 -17.81 9.82
N TYR A 266 -10.47 -17.76 9.33
CA TYR A 266 -10.19 -18.02 7.92
C TYR A 266 -10.65 -19.42 7.48
N ALA A 267 -10.27 -20.44 8.25
CA ALA A 267 -10.60 -21.82 7.93
C ALA A 267 -12.13 -22.02 7.92
N CYS A 268 -12.83 -21.60 8.97
CA CYS A 268 -14.29 -21.66 9.06
C CYS A 268 -14.96 -20.89 7.91
N GLY A 269 -14.47 -19.69 7.60
CA GLY A 269 -15.04 -18.86 6.53
C GLY A 269 -14.85 -19.45 5.13
N LYS A 270 -13.81 -20.27 4.93
CA LYS A 270 -13.52 -20.89 3.63
C LYS A 270 -14.15 -22.27 3.47
N TYR A 271 -14.12 -23.09 4.51
CA TYR A 271 -14.50 -24.49 4.47
C TYR A 271 -15.85 -24.78 5.12
N GLY A 272 -16.45 -23.78 5.77
CA GLY A 272 -17.60 -23.98 6.65
C GLY A 272 -17.19 -24.62 7.97
N MET A 273 -18.12 -24.66 8.91
CA MET A 273 -17.95 -25.34 10.18
C MET A 273 -19.32 -25.79 10.68
N ASP A 274 -19.42 -27.07 11.05
CA ASP A 274 -20.62 -27.58 11.70
C ASP A 274 -20.66 -27.16 13.17
N ALA A 275 -21.85 -27.15 13.75
CA ALA A 275 -22.00 -26.90 15.18
C ALA A 275 -21.24 -27.97 15.98
N ILE A 276 -20.30 -27.54 16.83
CA ILE A 276 -19.50 -28.45 17.68
C ILE A 276 -20.14 -28.60 19.07
N TYR A 277 -21.06 -27.72 19.44
CA TYR A 277 -21.87 -27.75 20.68
C TYR A 277 -23.26 -27.18 20.44
#